data_AF-I1KA78-F1
#
_entry.id   AF-I1KA78-F1
#
_cell.length_a   1.000
_cell.length_b   1.000
_cell.length_c   1.000
_cell.angle_alpha   90.00
_cell.angle_beta   90.00
_cell.angle_gamma   90.00
#
_symmetry.space_group_name_H-M   'P 1'
#
loop_
_entity.id
_entity.type
_entity.pdbx_description
1 polymer ?
#
loop_
_entity_poly.entity_id
_entity_poly.type
_entity_poly.pdbx_seq_one_letter_code
_entity_poly.pdbx_strand_id
1 'polypeptide(L)'
;MGFSKEQLLARLKELQVPFSQYEHPVVLTVDAQAQYVGHLGGGLSKNLFLKDKKSRLYIVSALAGTKVDLKGGLRMAPEEALGEVLQVPLGCVTPFALVNESARDVSLLLDQGFKSQKHCFFHPLSNDMSISLNACDLDKFLKSIGRNPSYVDLETNPTVGKDQPPDLAALVPSGSIVLPDQPQKQSSSQVPKDANHVSVDNGANTVSAKVVKPSSGGKNTKGTPAKNVNSSGSFADAGQFVEEILQKTSQLLLSEVKDENIKLHGEQLGTVLSDKLQKNLNAEFKSLAMIFKNTAYTEGFHAGTHYRPPLM
;
A
#
# COMPACT_ATOMS: atom_id res chain seq x y z
N MET A 1 18.04 -18.72 -4.45
CA MET A 1 17.42 -18.58 -3.11
C MET A 1 17.70 -17.19 -2.63
N GLY A 2 16.75 -16.58 -1.91
CA GLY A 2 16.95 -15.26 -1.33
C GLY A 2 17.94 -15.26 -0.18
N PHE A 3 18.45 -14.07 0.13
CA PHE A 3 19.28 -13.81 1.28
C PHE A 3 18.52 -14.15 2.58
N SER A 4 19.17 -14.86 3.50
CA SER A 4 18.62 -15.11 4.83
C SER A 4 18.86 -13.91 5.77
N LYS A 5 18.14 -13.89 6.89
CA LYS A 5 18.38 -12.95 8.00
C LYS A 5 19.85 -13.01 8.42
N GLU A 6 20.40 -14.19 8.66
CA GLU A 6 21.77 -14.39 9.14
C GLU A 6 22.80 -13.89 8.14
N GLN A 7 22.57 -14.15 6.84
CA GLN A 7 23.42 -13.64 5.76
C GLN A 7 23.39 -12.10 5.73
N LEU A 8 22.22 -11.48 5.88
CA LEU A 8 22.11 -10.02 5.92
C LEU A 8 22.88 -9.45 7.13
N LEU A 9 22.71 -10.04 8.32
CA LEU A 9 23.40 -9.56 9.53
C LEU A 9 24.91 -9.73 9.41
N ALA A 10 25.39 -10.83 8.82
CA ALA A 10 26.80 -11.01 8.50
C ALA A 10 27.29 -9.94 7.52
N ARG A 11 26.52 -9.65 6.47
CA ARG A 11 26.84 -8.63 5.47
C ARG A 11 26.92 -7.22 6.09
N LEU A 12 26.01 -6.86 6.98
CA LEU A 12 26.05 -5.58 7.69
C LEU A 12 27.31 -5.47 8.55
N LYS A 13 27.72 -6.55 9.22
CA LYS A 13 28.99 -6.60 9.99
C LYS A 13 30.21 -6.44 9.09
N GLU A 14 30.26 -7.13 7.96
CA GLU A 14 31.35 -7.01 6.96
C GLU A 14 31.51 -5.56 6.47
N LEU A 15 30.39 -4.88 6.22
CA LEU A 15 30.35 -3.49 5.77
C LEU A 15 30.64 -2.48 6.89
N GLN A 16 30.87 -2.96 8.12
CA GLN A 16 31.03 -2.16 9.32
C GLN A 16 29.87 -1.16 9.45
N VAL A 17 28.65 -1.66 9.27
CA VAL A 17 27.41 -0.95 9.55
C VAL A 17 27.04 -1.25 11.00
N PRO A 18 27.06 -0.27 11.92
CA PRO A 18 26.59 -0.46 13.28
C PRO A 18 25.08 -0.70 13.31
N PHE A 19 24.64 -1.73 14.03
CA PHE A 19 23.23 -1.97 14.30
C PHE A 19 23.04 -2.67 15.65
N SER A 20 21.88 -2.45 16.29
CA SER A 20 21.42 -3.23 17.43
C SER A 20 20.35 -4.23 16.99
N GLN A 21 20.22 -5.34 17.72
CA GLN A 21 19.27 -6.41 17.41
C GLN A 21 18.28 -6.58 18.56
N TYR A 22 17.02 -6.81 18.21
CA TYR A 22 15.92 -7.01 19.15
C TYR A 22 15.06 -8.17 18.66
N GLU A 23 15.19 -9.32 19.32
CA GLU A 23 14.38 -10.49 19.02
C GLU A 23 12.98 -10.35 19.62
N HIS A 24 11.99 -10.84 18.88
CA HIS A 24 10.60 -10.86 19.33
C HIS A 24 9.83 -11.96 18.57
N PRO A 25 8.67 -12.41 19.06
CA PRO A 25 7.77 -13.23 18.26
C PRO A 25 7.47 -12.62 16.88
N VAL A 26 7.02 -13.45 15.95
CA VAL A 26 6.59 -13.01 14.62
C VAL A 26 5.51 -11.94 14.75
N VAL A 27 5.79 -10.74 14.23
CA VAL A 27 4.84 -9.63 14.16
C VAL A 27 4.55 -9.27 12.71
N LEU A 28 3.30 -8.92 12.42
CA LEU A 28 2.90 -8.49 11.07
C LEU A 28 2.62 -7.00 11.02
N THR A 29 2.20 -6.39 12.13
CA THR A 29 1.83 -4.97 12.17
C THR A 29 2.90 -4.14 12.87
N VAL A 30 2.97 -2.87 12.49
CA VAL A 30 3.86 -1.88 13.13
C VAL A 30 3.49 -1.70 14.60
N ASP A 31 2.21 -1.73 14.94
CA ASP A 31 1.75 -1.63 16.34
C ASP A 31 2.21 -2.83 17.18
N ALA A 32 2.21 -4.04 16.61
CA ALA A 32 2.75 -5.22 17.27
C ALA A 32 4.27 -5.10 17.46
N GLN A 33 5.01 -4.61 16.45
CA GLN A 33 6.44 -4.32 16.59
C GLN A 33 6.70 -3.25 17.68
N ALA A 34 5.86 -2.22 17.77
CA ALA A 34 5.99 -1.13 18.74
C ALA A 34 5.96 -1.63 20.20
N GLN A 35 5.27 -2.74 20.48
CA GLN A 35 5.25 -3.33 21.83
C GLN A 35 6.65 -3.79 22.29
N TYR A 36 7.52 -4.16 21.35
CA TYR A 36 8.86 -4.67 21.65
C TYR A 36 9.94 -3.60 21.60
N VAL A 37 9.85 -2.65 20.66
CA VAL A 37 10.92 -1.68 20.42
C VAL A 37 10.49 -0.22 20.56
N GLY A 38 9.19 0.07 20.68
CA GLY A 38 8.68 1.45 20.73
C GLY A 38 9.17 2.24 21.94
N HIS A 39 9.45 1.57 23.07
CA HIS A 39 9.97 2.20 24.28
C HIS A 39 11.44 2.64 24.17
N LEU A 40 12.17 2.19 23.14
CA LEU A 40 13.59 2.50 22.93
C LEU A 40 13.81 3.87 22.25
N GLY A 41 12.72 4.52 21.82
CA GLY A 41 12.76 5.75 21.03
C GLY A 41 13.25 5.50 19.59
N GLY A 42 13.20 6.51 18.73
CA GLY A 42 13.53 6.37 17.30
C GLY A 42 12.33 6.07 16.41
N GLY A 43 12.58 5.91 15.12
CA GLY A 43 11.51 5.76 14.11
C GLY A 43 11.18 4.31 13.80
N LEU A 44 9.96 3.86 14.09
CA LEU A 44 9.45 2.60 13.54
C LEU A 44 9.23 2.76 12.03
N SER A 45 9.74 1.83 11.22
CA SER A 45 9.49 1.84 9.79
C SER A 45 8.29 0.95 9.42
N LYS A 46 7.55 1.40 8.41
CA LYS A 46 6.59 0.57 7.68
C LYS A 46 7.03 0.50 6.23
N ASN A 47 6.80 -0.65 5.60
CA ASN A 47 7.25 -0.91 4.25
C ASN A 47 6.09 -1.38 3.39
N LEU A 48 5.86 -0.68 2.28
CA LEU A 48 4.81 -0.98 1.32
C LEU A 48 5.45 -1.48 0.03
N PHE A 49 4.97 -2.63 -0.45
CA PHE A 49 5.34 -3.12 -1.78
C PHE A 49 4.24 -2.77 -2.77
N LEU A 50 4.56 -1.88 -3.70
CA LEU A 50 3.61 -1.24 -4.61
C LEU A 50 3.97 -1.50 -6.07
N LYS A 51 2.97 -1.37 -6.93
CA LYS A 51 3.14 -1.32 -8.38
C LYS A 51 2.35 -0.18 -9.00
N ASP A 52 2.84 0.33 -10.13
CA ASP A 52 2.12 1.33 -10.92
C ASP A 52 1.26 0.70 -12.05
N LYS A 53 0.68 1.55 -12.89
CA LYS A 53 -0.09 1.13 -14.07
C LYS A 53 0.76 0.46 -15.16
N LYS A 54 2.07 0.74 -15.20
CA LYS A 54 3.06 0.16 -16.13
C LYS A 54 3.73 -1.09 -15.56
N SER A 55 3.21 -1.63 -14.44
CA SER A 55 3.76 -2.79 -13.73
C SER A 55 5.20 -2.60 -13.21
N ARG A 56 5.65 -1.36 -13.03
CA ARG A 56 6.90 -1.07 -12.31
C ARG A 56 6.70 -1.31 -10.82
N LEU A 57 7.70 -1.86 -10.15
CA LEU A 57 7.65 -2.27 -8.76
C LEU A 57 8.40 -1.30 -7.87
N TYR A 58 7.84 -1.04 -6.68
CA TYR A 58 8.36 -0.07 -5.72
C TYR A 58 8.32 -0.64 -4.30
N ILE A 59 9.39 -0.43 -3.53
CA ILE A 59 9.34 -0.45 -2.08
C ILE A 59 9.26 1.00 -1.62
N VAL A 60 8.22 1.34 -0.87
CA VAL A 60 8.12 2.60 -0.13
C VAL A 60 8.33 2.30 1.34
N SER A 61 9.43 2.80 1.89
CA SER A 61 9.76 2.67 3.31
C SER A 61 9.55 4.01 3.99
N ALA A 62 8.67 4.06 4.98
CA ALA A 62 8.27 5.28 5.64
C ALA A 62 8.23 5.14 7.17
N LEU A 63 8.23 6.26 7.90
CA LEU A 63 7.93 6.19 9.33
C LEU A 63 6.49 5.70 9.55
N ALA A 64 6.29 5.02 10.68
CA ALA A 64 4.98 4.50 11.10
C ALA A 64 3.88 5.56 11.01
N GLY A 65 4.17 6.80 11.43
CA GLY A 65 3.22 7.92 11.41
C GLY A 65 3.07 8.65 10.07
N THR A 66 4.00 8.48 9.12
CA THR A 66 4.00 9.23 7.87
C THR A 66 2.85 8.84 6.97
N LYS A 67 2.03 9.80 6.52
CA LYS A 67 0.92 9.48 5.62
C LYS A 67 1.41 9.26 4.19
N VAL A 68 1.35 8.00 3.74
CA VAL A 68 1.65 7.63 2.34
C VAL A 68 0.35 7.65 1.54
N ASP A 69 0.17 8.65 0.67
CA ASP A 69 -0.96 8.68 -0.25
C ASP A 69 -0.68 7.77 -1.45
N LEU A 70 -1.56 6.79 -1.68
CA LEU A 70 -1.51 5.91 -2.87
C LEU A 70 -2.13 6.56 -4.12
N LYS A 71 -2.61 7.81 -4.02
CA LYS A 71 -3.03 8.60 -5.17
C LYS A 71 -1.85 8.80 -6.13
N GLY A 72 -2.12 8.62 -7.42
CA GLY A 72 -1.09 8.62 -8.47
C GLY A 72 -0.96 7.32 -9.26
N GLY A 73 -1.87 6.36 -9.04
CA GLY A 73 -1.90 5.11 -9.79
C GLY A 73 -0.97 4.03 -9.24
N LEU A 74 -0.46 4.21 -8.01
CA LEU A 74 0.17 3.16 -7.24
C LEU A 74 -0.89 2.31 -6.54
N ARG A 75 -0.66 1.01 -6.47
CA ARG A 75 -1.50 0.02 -5.80
C ARG A 75 -0.60 -1.04 -5.17
N MET A 76 -1.12 -1.79 -4.21
CA MET A 76 -0.38 -2.93 -3.64
C MET A 76 0.07 -3.89 -4.76
N ALA A 77 1.33 -4.29 -4.70
CA ALA A 77 1.84 -5.35 -5.54
C ALA A 77 1.17 -6.69 -5.14
N PRO A 78 1.02 -7.63 -6.09
CA PRO A 78 0.48 -8.94 -5.81
C PRO A 78 1.37 -9.70 -4.81
N GLU A 79 0.77 -10.55 -3.98
CA GLU A 79 1.47 -11.28 -2.93
C GLU A 79 2.51 -12.25 -3.51
N GLU A 80 2.21 -12.82 -4.67
CA GLU A 80 3.09 -13.74 -5.41
C GLU A 80 4.44 -13.08 -5.76
N ALA A 81 4.42 -11.76 -6.04
CA ALA A 81 5.63 -11.01 -6.36
C ALA A 81 6.57 -10.84 -5.14
N LEU A 82 6.09 -11.04 -3.90
CA LEU A 82 6.96 -11.04 -2.73
C LEU A 82 7.97 -12.19 -2.79
N GLY A 83 7.50 -13.39 -3.13
CA GLY A 83 8.35 -14.58 -3.25
C GLY A 83 9.19 -14.56 -4.52
N GLU A 84 8.61 -14.13 -5.64
CA GLU A 84 9.29 -14.15 -6.94
C GLU A 84 10.34 -13.04 -7.09
N VAL A 85 10.02 -11.82 -6.65
CA VAL A 85 10.86 -10.63 -6.86
C VAL A 85 11.69 -10.32 -5.63
N LEU A 86 11.05 -10.17 -4.47
CA LEU A 86 11.75 -9.78 -3.24
C LEU A 86 12.38 -10.97 -2.52
N GLN A 87 11.95 -12.20 -2.81
CA GLN A 87 12.38 -13.43 -2.13
C GLN A 87 12.22 -13.36 -0.61
N VAL A 88 11.15 -12.72 -0.13
CA VAL A 88 10.80 -12.62 1.28
C VAL A 88 9.36 -13.11 1.51
N PRO A 89 9.03 -13.66 2.69
CA PRO A 89 7.66 -14.02 3.02
C PRO A 89 6.79 -12.78 3.28
N LEU A 90 5.47 -13.00 3.32
CA LEU A 90 4.51 -11.96 3.68
C LEU A 90 4.85 -11.36 5.06
N GLY A 91 4.78 -10.03 5.17
CA GLY A 91 5.13 -9.30 6.39
C GLY A 91 6.62 -8.98 6.55
N CYS A 92 7.48 -9.49 5.65
CA CYS A 92 8.93 -9.24 5.69
C CYS A 92 9.42 -8.24 4.62
N VAL A 93 8.53 -7.40 4.10
CA VAL A 93 8.91 -6.32 3.18
C VAL A 93 9.82 -5.34 3.93
N THR A 94 10.97 -5.03 3.33
CA THR A 94 12.01 -4.21 3.95
C THR A 94 12.95 -3.66 2.88
N PRO A 95 13.60 -2.49 3.06
CA PRO A 95 14.62 -2.00 2.14
C PRO A 95 15.76 -2.99 1.92
N PHE A 96 16.05 -3.85 2.90
CA PHE A 96 17.09 -4.86 2.80
C PHE A 96 16.81 -5.93 1.74
N ALA A 97 15.54 -6.13 1.34
CA ALA A 97 15.18 -7.13 0.32
C ALA A 97 15.80 -6.84 -1.06
N LEU A 98 16.29 -5.62 -1.28
CA LEU A 98 16.97 -5.21 -2.50
C LEU A 98 18.36 -5.84 -2.69
N VAL A 99 18.89 -6.51 -1.66
CA VAL A 99 20.10 -7.35 -1.78
C VAL A 99 19.88 -8.53 -2.71
N ASN A 100 18.63 -8.96 -2.89
CA ASN A 100 18.28 -10.06 -3.77
C ASN A 100 18.35 -9.59 -5.23
N GLU A 101 19.11 -10.31 -6.06
CA GLU A 101 19.28 -10.01 -7.50
C GLU A 101 17.95 -9.96 -8.26
N SER A 102 16.96 -10.76 -7.84
CA SER A 102 15.60 -10.75 -8.40
C SER A 102 14.89 -9.41 -8.20
N ALA A 103 15.31 -8.60 -7.22
CA ALA A 103 14.76 -7.29 -6.94
C ALA A 103 15.49 -6.16 -7.69
N ARG A 104 16.36 -6.45 -8.68
CA ARG A 104 17.12 -5.43 -9.44
C ARG A 104 16.25 -4.31 -10.04
N ASP A 105 15.04 -4.63 -10.49
CA ASP A 105 14.13 -3.69 -11.16
C ASP A 105 13.14 -3.01 -10.18
N VAL A 106 13.27 -3.29 -8.88
CA VAL A 106 12.46 -2.67 -7.82
C VAL A 106 13.08 -1.33 -7.43
N SER A 107 12.28 -0.27 -7.53
CA SER A 107 12.66 1.07 -7.10
C SER A 107 12.44 1.26 -5.59
N LEU A 108 13.32 2.00 -4.92
CA LEU A 108 13.20 2.30 -3.49
C LEU A 108 12.91 3.78 -3.27
N LEU A 109 11.83 4.07 -2.54
CA LEU A 109 11.53 5.40 -2.01
C LEU A 109 11.63 5.35 -0.49
N LEU A 110 12.52 6.17 0.06
CA LEU A 110 12.69 6.32 1.50
C LEU A 110 12.02 7.62 1.95
N ASP A 111 11.31 7.58 3.05
CA ASP A 111 10.77 8.78 3.68
C ASP A 111 11.90 9.68 4.19
N GLN A 112 11.87 10.94 3.79
CA GLN A 112 12.81 11.97 4.27
C GLN A 112 12.80 12.10 5.79
N GLY A 113 11.69 11.76 6.46
CA GLY A 113 11.57 11.70 7.91
C GLY A 113 12.61 10.81 8.60
N PHE A 114 13.11 9.75 7.94
CA PHE A 114 14.17 8.90 8.50
C PHE A 114 15.45 9.67 8.82
N LYS A 115 15.78 10.71 8.05
CA LYS A 115 16.99 11.54 8.29
C LYS A 115 16.93 12.33 9.58
N SER A 116 15.73 12.58 10.09
CA SER A 116 15.50 13.32 11.33
C SER A 116 15.54 12.42 12.57
N GLN A 117 15.60 11.09 12.39
CA GLN A 117 15.64 10.14 13.48
C GLN A 117 17.09 9.80 13.85
N LYS A 118 17.35 9.66 15.16
CA LYS A 118 18.65 9.16 15.65
C LYS A 118 18.92 7.74 15.13
N HIS A 119 17.88 6.91 15.08
CA HIS A 119 17.88 5.58 14.50
C HIS A 119 16.45 5.19 14.13
N CYS A 120 16.33 4.21 13.24
CA CYS A 120 15.06 3.63 12.81
C CYS A 120 15.09 2.10 12.95
N PHE A 121 13.92 1.51 13.18
CA PHE A 121 13.74 0.06 13.27
C PHE A 121 13.26 -0.53 11.95
N PHE A 122 13.92 -1.59 11.51
CA PHE A 122 13.60 -2.32 10.29
C PHE A 122 13.63 -3.82 10.55
N HIS A 123 12.85 -4.58 9.77
CA HIS A 123 12.94 -6.03 9.75
C HIS A 123 14.11 -6.48 8.87
N PRO A 124 15.03 -7.32 9.38
CA PRO A 124 16.17 -7.84 8.64
C PRO A 124 15.79 -9.08 7.82
N LEU A 125 14.90 -8.90 6.83
CA LEU A 125 14.35 -9.96 5.96
C LEU A 125 13.46 -11.00 6.68
N SER A 126 13.30 -10.87 7.99
CA SER A 126 12.45 -11.70 8.84
C SER A 126 11.73 -10.81 9.85
N ASN A 127 10.51 -11.19 10.21
CA ASN A 127 9.64 -10.43 11.11
C ASN A 127 9.58 -10.99 12.54
N ASP A 128 10.49 -11.90 12.88
CA ASP A 128 10.82 -12.35 14.24
C ASP A 128 11.95 -11.52 14.88
N MET A 129 12.39 -10.46 14.21
CA MET A 129 13.45 -9.59 14.71
C MET A 129 13.28 -8.16 14.17
N SER A 130 13.78 -7.21 14.93
CA SER A 130 13.99 -5.83 14.50
C SER A 130 15.45 -5.46 14.69
N ILE A 131 16.02 -4.75 13.72
CA ILE A 131 17.32 -4.09 13.88
C ILE A 131 17.15 -2.58 13.92
N SER A 132 17.98 -1.91 14.71
CA SER A 132 18.07 -0.45 14.69
C SER A 132 19.37 0.04 14.08
N LEU A 133 19.27 1.00 13.16
CA LEU A 133 20.40 1.71 12.56
C LEU A 133 19.95 3.11 12.13
N ASN A 134 20.90 4.02 11.89
CA ASN A 134 20.59 5.36 11.39
C ASN A 134 20.48 5.37 9.85
N ALA A 135 19.98 6.49 9.30
CA ALA A 135 19.82 6.65 7.85
C ALA A 135 21.14 6.54 7.07
N CYS A 136 22.25 7.05 7.61
CA CYS A 136 23.56 6.99 6.95
C CYS A 136 24.08 5.55 6.82
N ASP A 137 23.82 4.71 7.82
CA ASP A 137 24.18 3.31 7.84
C ASP A 137 23.32 2.48 6.87
N LEU A 138 22.04 2.82 6.75
CA LEU A 138 21.16 2.25 5.72
C LEU A 138 21.67 2.61 4.32
N ASP A 139 22.04 3.87 4.10
CA ASP A 139 22.63 4.35 2.86
C ASP A 139 23.93 3.59 2.52
N LYS A 140 24.76 3.34 3.53
CA LYS A 140 26.02 2.59 3.36
C LYS A 140 25.77 1.16 2.86
N PHE A 141 24.78 0.49 3.44
CA PHE A 141 24.31 -0.82 2.96
C PHE A 141 23.77 -0.73 1.53
N LEU A 142 22.84 0.19 1.25
CA LEU A 142 22.21 0.32 -0.08
C LEU A 142 23.25 0.60 -1.18
N LYS A 143 24.21 1.50 -0.92
CA LYS A 143 25.29 1.80 -1.87
C LYS A 143 26.19 0.59 -2.11
N SER A 144 26.41 -0.25 -1.10
CA SER A 144 27.23 -1.47 -1.25
C SER A 144 26.64 -2.50 -2.20
N ILE A 145 25.33 -2.45 -2.42
CA ILE A 145 24.59 -3.31 -3.36
C ILE A 145 24.21 -2.55 -4.65
N GLY A 146 24.88 -1.43 -4.94
CA GLY A 146 24.68 -0.65 -6.16
C GLY A 146 23.38 0.17 -6.19
N ARG A 147 22.74 0.41 -5.03
CA ARG A 147 21.50 1.20 -4.93
C ARG A 147 21.77 2.59 -4.41
N ASN A 148 21.27 3.59 -5.15
CA ASN A 148 21.28 4.98 -4.71
C ASN A 148 19.96 5.28 -3.97
N PRO A 149 20.00 5.56 -2.66
CA PRO A 149 18.81 5.86 -1.88
C PRO A 149 18.17 7.19 -2.33
N SER A 150 16.87 7.17 -2.61
CA SER A 150 16.08 8.35 -2.92
C SER A 150 15.18 8.68 -1.73
N TYR A 151 15.44 9.81 -1.09
CA TYR A 151 14.61 10.32 0.00
C TYR A 151 13.56 11.28 -0.54
N VAL A 152 12.30 11.04 -0.20
CA VAL A 152 11.14 11.80 -0.67
C VAL A 152 10.33 12.27 0.53
N ASP A 153 9.85 13.50 0.48
CA ASP A 153 8.81 13.96 1.38
C ASP A 153 7.47 13.38 0.93
N LEU A 154 7.03 12.34 1.65
CA LEU A 154 5.83 11.58 1.31
C LEU A 154 4.53 12.30 1.72
N GLU A 155 4.60 13.30 2.61
CA GLU A 155 3.42 14.04 3.08
C GLU A 155 3.17 15.31 2.26
N THR A 156 4.22 15.90 1.68
CA THR A 156 4.03 16.90 0.63
C THR A 156 3.46 16.21 -0.59
N ASN A 157 2.18 16.45 -0.90
CA ASN A 157 1.54 16.00 -2.14
C ASN A 157 2.48 16.27 -3.33
N PRO A 158 3.16 15.26 -3.90
CA PRO A 158 3.75 15.45 -5.19
C PRO A 158 2.56 15.66 -6.13
N THR A 159 2.62 16.65 -7.01
CA THR A 159 1.55 16.87 -8.00
C THR A 159 1.58 15.72 -9.01
N VAL A 160 1.00 14.59 -8.63
CA VAL A 160 0.79 13.46 -9.52
C VAL A 160 -0.55 13.69 -10.20
N GLY A 161 -0.50 14.43 -11.31
CA GLY A 161 -1.66 14.68 -12.15
C GLY A 161 -2.18 13.38 -12.77
N LYS A 162 -3.48 13.34 -13.07
CA LYS A 162 -4.15 12.21 -13.75
C LYS A 162 -3.44 11.78 -15.05
N ASP A 163 -2.73 12.71 -15.69
CA ASP A 163 -1.99 12.54 -16.95
C ASP A 163 -0.46 12.72 -16.80
N GLN A 164 0.02 12.87 -15.56
CA GLN A 164 1.44 13.01 -15.25
C GLN A 164 1.72 12.20 -13.97
N PRO A 165 1.89 10.86 -14.08
CA PRO A 165 2.50 10.09 -13.00
C PRO A 165 3.83 10.79 -12.63
N PRO A 166 4.29 10.74 -11.36
CA PRO A 166 5.63 11.21 -11.08
C PRO A 166 6.52 10.40 -12.02
N ASP A 167 7.29 11.06 -12.86
CA ASP A 167 8.16 10.34 -13.76
C ASP A 167 9.34 9.79 -12.96
N LEU A 168 9.04 8.77 -12.17
CA LEU A 168 9.99 7.98 -11.41
C LEU A 168 10.90 7.19 -12.37
N ALA A 169 10.71 7.27 -13.70
CA ALA A 169 11.67 6.75 -14.65
C ALA A 169 13.03 7.45 -14.53
N ALA A 170 13.06 8.71 -14.08
CA ALA A 170 14.32 9.41 -13.78
C ALA A 170 15.11 8.78 -12.62
N LEU A 171 14.47 7.95 -11.79
CA LEU A 171 15.08 7.24 -10.66
C LEU A 171 15.38 5.76 -10.96
N VAL A 172 15.08 5.29 -12.18
CA VAL A 172 15.41 3.94 -12.65
C VAL A 172 16.81 3.96 -13.25
N PRO A 173 17.78 3.14 -12.78
CA PRO A 173 19.06 2.99 -13.43
C PRO A 173 18.86 2.58 -14.90
N SER A 174 19.42 3.35 -15.83
CA SER A 174 19.33 3.09 -17.27
C SER A 174 20.06 1.79 -17.62
N GLY A 175 19.35 0.68 -17.60
CA GLY A 175 19.88 -0.65 -17.90
C GLY A 175 18.81 -1.58 -18.48
N SER A 176 17.89 -1.05 -19.28
CA SER A 176 16.89 -1.87 -19.98
C SER A 176 17.49 -2.46 -21.26
N ILE A 177 17.79 -3.75 -21.22
CA ILE A 177 17.95 -4.58 -22.42
C ILE A 177 16.54 -4.76 -23.02
N VAL A 178 16.33 -4.15 -24.19
CA VAL A 178 15.22 -4.47 -25.08
C VAL A 178 15.61 -5.73 -25.85
N LEU A 179 14.86 -6.82 -25.68
CA LEU A 179 14.91 -7.97 -26.60
C LEU A 179 14.12 -7.62 -27.88
N PRO A 180 14.58 -8.05 -29.06
CA PRO A 180 14.19 -7.48 -30.34
C PRO A 180 12.93 -8.14 -30.90
N ASP A 181 12.05 -7.33 -31.49
CA ASP A 181 11.15 -7.76 -32.54
C ASP A 181 11.24 -6.77 -33.71
N GLN A 182 11.43 -7.32 -34.91
CA GLN A 182 11.36 -6.65 -36.21
C GLN A 182 10.63 -7.60 -37.18
N PRO A 183 10.10 -7.17 -38.35
CA PRO A 183 10.02 -5.79 -38.86
C PRO A 183 8.69 -5.42 -39.61
N GLN A 184 8.69 -4.16 -40.09
CA GLN A 184 7.88 -3.53 -41.16
C GLN A 184 6.61 -2.80 -40.68
N LYS A 185 6.44 -1.49 -40.93
CA LYS A 185 6.42 -0.86 -42.26
C LYS A 185 6.78 0.64 -42.21
N GLN A 186 7.52 1.08 -43.22
CA GLN A 186 7.89 2.47 -43.50
C GLN A 186 6.68 3.34 -43.87
N SER A 187 6.70 4.60 -43.42
CA SER A 187 6.51 5.81 -44.25
C SER A 187 6.89 7.01 -43.36
N SER A 188 8.02 7.71 -43.57
CA SER A 188 8.16 8.88 -44.45
C SER A 188 6.88 9.73 -44.52
N SER A 189 6.83 10.94 -43.99
CA SER A 189 7.60 12.07 -44.53
C SER A 189 7.72 13.24 -43.56
N GLN A 190 8.86 13.91 -43.67
CA GLN A 190 9.26 15.16 -43.06
C GLN A 190 8.72 16.38 -43.86
N VAL A 191 8.38 17.47 -43.13
CA VAL A 191 8.80 18.88 -43.38
C VAL A 191 8.07 19.66 -44.51
N PRO A 192 7.95 21.02 -44.47
CA PRO A 192 7.73 21.98 -43.37
C PRO A 192 6.77 23.14 -43.75
N LYS A 193 6.59 24.14 -42.87
CA LYS A 193 6.68 25.61 -43.11
C LYS A 193 6.09 26.32 -41.87
N ASP A 194 6.92 26.87 -41.00
CA ASP A 194 7.54 28.21 -41.04
C ASP A 194 6.59 29.39 -40.74
N ALA A 195 7.03 30.12 -39.70
CA ALA A 195 7.00 31.57 -39.51
C ALA A 195 5.78 32.26 -38.86
N ASN A 196 6.05 32.73 -37.62
CA ASN A 196 5.80 34.07 -37.05
C ASN A 196 4.35 34.57 -36.89
N HIS A 197 4.01 35.52 -36.02
CA HIS A 197 4.42 36.08 -34.72
C HIS A 197 3.38 37.22 -34.49
N VAL A 198 3.22 37.71 -33.25
CA VAL A 198 2.51 38.96 -32.84
C VAL A 198 0.97 38.80 -32.71
N SER A 199 0.37 38.73 -31.52
CA SER A 199 0.12 39.72 -30.43
C SER A 199 -1.10 40.63 -30.63
N VAL A 200 -1.60 41.15 -29.49
CA VAL A 200 -2.64 42.18 -29.24
C VAL A 200 -4.03 41.56 -28.98
N ASP A 201 -4.43 41.36 -27.72
CA ASP A 201 -4.93 42.32 -26.72
C ASP A 201 -6.30 42.92 -27.09
N ASN A 202 -7.30 42.71 -26.20
CA ASN A 202 -8.22 43.76 -25.74
C ASN A 202 -9.36 43.21 -24.86
N GLY A 203 -9.58 43.93 -23.76
CA GLY A 203 -10.90 44.32 -23.23
C GLY A 203 -11.66 43.25 -22.45
N ALA A 204 -11.62 43.25 -21.11
CA ALA A 204 -12.51 44.05 -20.24
C ALA A 204 -14.01 43.73 -20.40
N ASN A 205 -14.66 43.19 -19.36
CA ASN A 205 -15.44 43.99 -18.40
C ASN A 205 -16.27 43.16 -17.39
N THR A 206 -16.40 43.75 -16.19
CA THR A 206 -17.56 43.72 -15.24
C THR A 206 -17.98 42.37 -14.64
N VAL A 207 -17.70 42.08 -13.37
CA VAL A 207 -18.33 42.59 -12.12
C VAL A 207 -19.83 42.31 -12.02
N SER A 208 -20.22 41.43 -11.11
CA SER A 208 -21.27 41.71 -10.11
C SER A 208 -21.23 40.73 -8.93
N ALA A 209 -21.21 41.31 -7.74
CA ALA A 209 -21.25 40.68 -6.43
C ALA A 209 -22.67 40.68 -5.86
N LYS A 210 -22.99 39.74 -4.95
CA LYS A 210 -23.57 39.96 -3.59
C LYS A 210 -24.30 38.71 -3.05
N VAL A 211 -23.90 38.20 -1.86
CA VAL A 211 -24.58 38.27 -0.53
C VAL A 211 -25.75 37.26 -0.40
N VAL A 212 -25.63 36.11 0.29
CA VAL A 212 -25.63 35.79 1.76
C VAL A 212 -27.03 35.71 2.42
N LYS A 213 -27.43 34.45 2.77
CA LYS A 213 -28.22 33.90 3.93
C LYS A 213 -29.67 34.42 4.23
N PRO A 214 -30.45 33.83 5.18
CA PRO A 214 -30.50 32.46 5.77
C PRO A 214 -31.94 31.87 5.99
N SER A 215 -31.97 30.61 6.49
CA SER A 215 -32.93 29.97 7.45
C SER A 215 -34.43 29.81 7.17
N SER A 216 -34.95 28.57 7.31
CA SER A 216 -35.86 28.15 8.41
C SER A 216 -36.36 26.71 8.19
N GLY A 217 -36.55 25.96 9.28
CA GLY A 217 -36.80 24.52 9.27
C GLY A 217 -38.27 24.07 9.12
N GLY A 218 -38.45 22.74 9.10
CA GLY A 218 -39.75 22.07 9.18
C GLY A 218 -39.62 20.55 9.07
N LYS A 219 -39.87 19.84 10.17
CA LYS A 219 -40.09 18.38 10.24
C LYS A 219 -41.43 18.04 9.57
N ASN A 220 -41.49 16.99 8.74
CA ASN A 220 -42.42 15.88 8.96
C ASN A 220 -42.19 14.67 8.04
N THR A 221 -42.44 13.52 8.62
CA THR A 221 -42.31 12.12 8.19
C THR A 221 -43.38 11.64 7.19
N LYS A 222 -42.99 10.85 6.16
CA LYS A 222 -43.63 9.59 5.74
C LYS A 222 -42.79 8.90 4.64
N GLY A 223 -42.64 7.58 4.71
CA GLY A 223 -41.53 6.84 4.10
C GLY A 223 -41.80 6.03 2.83
N THR A 224 -40.94 5.00 2.66
CA THR A 224 -40.84 3.90 1.64
C THR A 224 -39.82 4.14 0.52
N PRO A 225 -39.11 3.12 -0.02
CA PRO A 225 -38.45 1.95 0.56
C PRO A 225 -36.91 1.95 0.36
N ALA A 226 -36.22 1.05 1.07
CA ALA A 226 -34.78 0.91 1.16
C ALA A 226 -34.05 0.78 -0.19
N LYS A 227 -33.08 1.68 -0.42
CA LYS A 227 -31.99 1.47 -1.38
C LYS A 227 -30.84 0.78 -0.64
N ASN A 228 -30.30 -0.28 -1.26
CA ASN A 228 -29.07 -0.96 -0.90
C ASN A 228 -28.01 0.01 -0.38
N VAL A 229 -27.82 0.02 0.93
CA VAL A 229 -26.66 0.63 1.56
C VAL A 229 -25.58 -0.43 1.48
N ASN A 230 -24.67 -0.30 0.51
CA ASN A 230 -23.35 -0.89 0.65
C ASN A 230 -22.76 -0.29 1.92
N SER A 231 -22.78 -1.06 3.01
CA SER A 231 -22.17 -0.67 4.27
C SER A 231 -20.67 -0.54 4.04
N SER A 232 -20.24 0.72 3.90
CA SER A 232 -18.86 1.15 4.08
C SER A 232 -18.50 0.99 5.56
N GLY A 233 -18.38 -0.25 6.04
CA GLY A 233 -17.82 -0.58 7.35
C GLY A 233 -16.30 -0.46 7.30
N SER A 234 -15.70 0.13 8.34
CA SER A 234 -14.24 0.13 8.51
C SER A 234 -13.82 -1.28 8.94
N PHE A 235 -13.14 -2.00 8.06
CA PHE A 235 -12.71 -3.37 8.29
C PHE A 235 -11.46 -3.49 9.16
N ALA A 236 -11.21 -2.57 10.10
CA ALA A 236 -10.15 -2.77 11.11
C ALA A 236 -10.65 -3.41 12.39
N ASP A 237 -11.95 -3.32 12.66
CA ASP A 237 -12.54 -3.98 13.81
C ASP A 237 -12.82 -5.46 13.47
N ALA A 238 -12.23 -6.36 14.26
CA ALA A 238 -12.44 -7.80 14.11
C ALA A 238 -13.92 -8.18 14.33
N GLY A 239 -14.65 -7.42 15.14
CA GLY A 239 -16.10 -7.57 15.33
C GLY A 239 -16.88 -7.31 14.04
N GLN A 240 -16.62 -6.20 13.36
CA GLN A 240 -17.24 -5.86 12.07
C GLN A 240 -16.91 -6.87 10.97
N PHE A 241 -15.69 -7.40 10.95
CA PHE A 241 -15.31 -8.47 10.02
C PHE A 241 -16.13 -9.75 10.25
N VAL A 242 -16.27 -10.17 11.51
CA VAL A 242 -17.08 -11.34 11.87
C VAL A 242 -18.56 -11.10 11.55
N GLU A 243 -19.06 -9.90 11.82
CA GLU A 243 -20.46 -9.54 11.55
C GLU A 243 -20.78 -9.57 10.05
N GLU A 244 -19.87 -9.07 9.21
CA GLU A 244 -20.02 -9.14 7.75
C GLU A 244 -19.98 -10.59 7.22
N ILE A 245 -19.12 -11.45 7.79
CA ILE A 245 -19.13 -12.91 7.49
C ILE A 245 -20.49 -13.51 7.85
N LEU A 246 -20.99 -13.24 9.05
CA LEU A 246 -22.26 -13.76 9.53
C LEU A 246 -23.42 -13.28 8.66
N GLN A 247 -23.43 -12.00 8.29
CA GLN A 247 -24.46 -11.40 7.45
C GLN A 247 -24.48 -12.01 6.05
N LYS A 248 -23.32 -12.14 5.39
CA LYS A 248 -23.22 -12.76 4.06
C LYS A 248 -23.61 -14.23 4.08
N THR A 249 -23.19 -14.97 5.11
CA THR A 249 -23.58 -16.37 5.29
C THR A 249 -25.10 -16.49 5.46
N SER A 250 -25.70 -15.63 6.30
CA SER A 250 -27.13 -15.59 6.54
C SER A 250 -27.93 -15.25 5.27
N GLN A 251 -27.48 -14.25 4.50
CA GLN A 251 -28.11 -13.90 3.22
C GLN A 251 -28.08 -15.06 2.22
N LEU A 252 -26.95 -15.77 2.12
CA LEU A 252 -26.84 -16.91 1.22
C LEU A 252 -27.70 -18.09 1.70
N LEU A 253 -27.73 -18.38 3.01
CA LEU A 253 -28.63 -19.37 3.60
C LEU A 253 -30.10 -19.05 3.30
N LEU A 254 -30.55 -17.82 3.51
CA LEU A 254 -31.92 -17.41 3.23
C LEU A 254 -32.24 -17.45 1.73
N SER A 255 -31.25 -17.23 0.87
CA SER A 255 -31.45 -17.32 -0.59
C SER A 255 -31.66 -18.76 -1.06
N GLU A 256 -31.07 -19.73 -0.36
CA GLU A 256 -31.08 -21.14 -0.72
C GLU A 256 -32.13 -21.97 0.04
N VAL A 257 -32.49 -21.58 1.27
CA VAL A 257 -33.56 -22.20 2.06
C VAL A 257 -34.89 -21.53 1.72
N LYS A 258 -35.34 -21.73 0.48
CA LYS A 258 -36.68 -21.32 0.01
C LYS A 258 -37.55 -22.55 -0.19
N ASP A 259 -38.87 -22.37 -0.06
CA ASP A 259 -39.86 -23.45 -0.23
C ASP A 259 -39.67 -24.25 -1.53
N GLU A 260 -39.23 -23.60 -2.60
CA GLU A 260 -38.94 -24.22 -3.90
C GLU A 260 -37.76 -25.21 -3.81
N ASN A 261 -36.65 -24.79 -3.19
CA ASN A 261 -35.46 -25.63 -3.03
C ASN A 261 -35.69 -26.75 -2.00
N ILE A 262 -36.48 -26.47 -0.96
CA ILE A 262 -36.86 -27.47 0.04
C ILE A 262 -37.70 -28.57 -0.61
N LYS A 263 -38.66 -28.21 -1.46
CA LYS A 263 -39.46 -29.18 -2.23
C LYS A 263 -38.64 -29.92 -3.28
N LEU A 264 -37.65 -29.26 -3.90
CA LEU A 264 -36.81 -29.83 -4.95
C LEU A 264 -35.80 -30.84 -4.42
N HIS A 265 -35.15 -30.55 -3.30
CA HIS A 265 -34.02 -31.35 -2.80
C HIS A 265 -34.36 -32.22 -1.58
N GLY A 266 -35.46 -31.94 -0.86
CA GLY A 266 -35.96 -32.77 0.23
C GLY A 266 -34.87 -33.16 1.24
N GLU A 267 -34.64 -34.46 1.40
CA GLU A 267 -33.63 -35.01 2.32
C GLU A 267 -32.18 -34.66 1.95
N GLN A 268 -31.90 -34.36 0.66
CA GLN A 268 -30.57 -34.00 0.18
C GLN A 268 -30.26 -32.50 0.30
N LEU A 269 -31.22 -31.71 0.80
CA LEU A 269 -31.08 -30.26 0.89
C LEU A 269 -29.83 -29.86 1.70
N GLY A 270 -29.54 -30.52 2.81
CA GLY A 270 -28.37 -30.22 3.63
C GLY A 270 -27.04 -30.33 2.86
N THR A 271 -26.89 -31.38 2.04
CA THR A 271 -25.67 -31.59 1.23
C THR A 271 -25.55 -30.54 0.13
N VAL A 272 -26.64 -30.27 -0.59
CA VAL A 272 -26.65 -29.27 -1.68
C VAL A 272 -26.39 -27.85 -1.15
N LEU A 273 -26.93 -27.52 0.04
CA LEU A 273 -26.66 -26.27 0.73
C LEU A 273 -25.19 -26.15 1.12
N SER A 274 -24.62 -27.19 1.70
CA SER A 274 -23.21 -27.23 2.10
C SER A 274 -22.28 -26.97 0.90
N ASP A 275 -22.51 -27.66 -0.21
CA ASP A 275 -21.69 -27.51 -1.43
C ASP A 275 -21.80 -26.10 -2.03
N LYS A 276 -23.00 -25.52 -2.05
CA LYS A 276 -23.21 -24.15 -2.55
C LYS A 276 -22.60 -23.09 -1.63
N LEU A 277 -22.73 -23.25 -0.32
CA LEU A 277 -22.08 -22.37 0.67
C LEU A 277 -20.57 -22.41 0.46
N GLN A 278 -19.98 -23.60 0.36
CA GLN A 278 -18.54 -23.76 0.19
C GLN A 278 -18.04 -23.17 -1.14
N LYS A 279 -18.81 -23.32 -2.22
CA LYS A 279 -18.46 -22.76 -3.53
C LYS A 279 -18.56 -21.23 -3.58
N ASN A 280 -19.62 -20.66 -3.02
CA ASN A 280 -19.92 -19.23 -3.17
C ASN A 280 -19.22 -18.37 -2.11
N LEU A 281 -19.05 -18.86 -0.89
CA LEU A 281 -18.46 -18.07 0.19
C LEU A 281 -16.94 -18.06 0.18
N ASN A 282 -16.28 -19.05 -0.44
CA ASN A 282 -14.82 -19.15 -0.37
C ASN A 282 -14.11 -17.95 -1.03
N ALA A 283 -14.52 -17.57 -2.24
CA ALA A 283 -13.97 -16.40 -2.91
C ALA A 283 -14.32 -15.08 -2.18
N GLU A 284 -15.54 -14.97 -1.67
CA GLU A 284 -15.98 -13.78 -0.92
C GLU A 284 -15.24 -13.63 0.40
N PHE A 285 -15.07 -14.71 1.18
CA PHE A 285 -14.35 -14.67 2.45
C PHE A 285 -12.86 -14.45 2.26
N LYS A 286 -12.26 -15.00 1.19
CA LYS A 286 -10.88 -14.65 0.83
C LYS A 286 -10.74 -13.16 0.52
N SER A 287 -11.67 -12.61 -0.25
CA SER A 287 -11.72 -11.16 -0.53
C SER A 287 -11.89 -10.35 0.75
N LEU A 288 -12.84 -10.73 1.62
CA LEU A 288 -13.13 -10.04 2.86
C LEU A 288 -11.96 -10.13 3.85
N ALA A 289 -11.31 -11.29 3.96
CA ALA A 289 -10.11 -11.48 4.77
C ALA A 289 -8.93 -10.67 4.22
N MET A 290 -8.80 -10.57 2.90
CA MET A 290 -7.78 -9.73 2.27
C MET A 290 -8.05 -8.24 2.54
N ILE A 291 -9.32 -7.82 2.48
CA ILE A 291 -9.72 -6.45 2.84
C ILE A 291 -9.45 -6.20 4.32
N PHE A 292 -9.90 -7.07 5.23
CA PHE A 292 -9.61 -6.96 6.67
C PHE A 292 -8.11 -6.88 6.95
N LYS A 293 -7.32 -7.77 6.33
CA LYS A 293 -5.86 -7.77 6.40
C LYS A 293 -5.29 -6.43 5.94
N ASN A 294 -5.67 -5.95 4.76
CA ASN A 294 -5.17 -4.71 4.18
C ASN A 294 -5.64 -3.47 4.97
N THR A 295 -6.85 -3.50 5.50
CA THR A 295 -7.41 -2.44 6.35
C THR A 295 -6.69 -2.41 7.69
N ALA A 296 -6.47 -3.55 8.35
CA ALA A 296 -5.64 -3.62 9.56
C ALA A 296 -4.21 -3.11 9.32
N TYR A 297 -3.60 -3.45 8.18
CA TYR A 297 -2.29 -2.88 7.77
C TYR A 297 -2.34 -1.36 7.56
N THR A 298 -3.47 -0.81 7.13
CA THR A 298 -3.67 0.63 6.86
C THR A 298 -4.35 1.40 7.99
N GLU A 299 -4.79 0.76 9.07
CA GLU A 299 -5.40 1.39 10.24
C GLU A 299 -4.50 1.40 11.48
N GLY A 300 -3.54 0.47 11.61
CA GLY A 300 -2.38 0.69 12.51
C GLY A 300 -1.56 1.95 12.12
N PHE A 301 -1.82 2.48 10.94
CA PHE A 301 -1.34 3.77 10.42
C PHE A 301 -2.10 4.98 11.00
N HIS A 302 -3.31 4.81 11.56
CA HIS A 302 -4.16 5.89 12.08
C HIS A 302 -4.25 5.90 13.62
N ALA A 303 -4.07 4.77 14.32
CA ALA A 303 -4.19 4.70 15.78
C ALA A 303 -3.09 5.46 16.57
N GLY A 304 -2.00 5.85 15.89
CA GLY A 304 -0.96 6.72 16.47
C GLY A 304 -1.40 8.16 16.79
N THR A 305 -2.63 8.56 16.46
CA THR A 305 -3.12 9.95 16.66
C THR A 305 -3.81 10.22 18.00
N HIS A 306 -3.88 9.26 18.94
CA HIS A 306 -4.59 9.48 20.21
C HIS A 306 -3.79 9.35 21.51
N TYR A 307 -2.50 9.04 21.48
CA TYR A 307 -1.68 9.17 22.70
C TYR A 307 -1.01 10.54 22.78
N ARG A 308 -1.77 11.55 23.23
CA ARG A 308 -1.17 12.72 23.89
C ARG A 308 -0.84 12.32 25.32
N PRO A 309 0.42 12.33 25.77
CA PRO A 309 0.68 12.30 27.20
C PRO A 309 0.13 13.61 27.81
N PRO A 310 -0.46 13.57 29.03
CA PRO A 310 -0.70 14.81 29.76
C PRO A 310 0.66 15.45 30.07
N LEU A 311 0.81 16.72 29.68
CA LEU A 311 1.93 17.55 30.10
C LEU A 311 1.89 17.67 31.63
N MET A 312 2.88 17.09 32.30
CA MET A 312 3.41 17.53 33.60
C MET A 312 4.93 17.36 33.60
#